data_AF-A0A6A1VT90-F1
#
_entry.id   AF-A0A6A1VT90-F1
#
_cell.length_a   1.000
_cell.length_b   1.000
_cell.length_c   1.000
_cell.angle_alpha   90.00
_cell.angle_beta   90.00
_cell.angle_gamma   90.00
#
_symmetry.space_group_name_H-M   'P 1'
#
loop_
_entity.id
_entity.type
_entity.pdbx_description
1 polymer ?
#
loop_
_entity_poly.entity_id
_entity_poly.type
_entity_poly.pdbx_seq_one_letter_code
_entity_poly.pdbx_strand_id
1 'polypeptide(L)' 'MVKSPEGSRVEVSPMTLIFRKKYEKQSYNVTIITYEGNNEGDEVPFGELIWVERTGNHRVRSPIVISPDIPIVSTD' A
#
# COMPACT_ATOMS: atom_id res chain seq x y z
N MET A 1 -7.16 1.17 7.73
CA MET A 1 -7.87 0.23 6.83
C MET A 1 -6.95 -0.07 5.66
N VAL A 2 -6.91 -1.34 5.23
CA VAL A 2 -6.11 -1.77 4.08
C VAL A 2 -7.08 -2.40 3.08
N LYS A 3 -7.04 -1.93 1.83
CA LYS A 3 -7.61 -2.63 0.68
C LYS A 3 -6.42 -3.10 -0.16
N SER A 4 -6.20 -4.41 -0.22
CA SER A 4 -5.09 -4.96 -1.00
C SER A 4 -5.41 -4.87 -2.50
N PRO A 5 -4.41 -4.57 -3.35
CA PRO A 5 -4.51 -4.87 -4.78
C PRO A 5 -4.94 -6.32 -5.00
N GLU A 6 -5.67 -6.57 -6.08
CA GLU A 6 -6.07 -7.93 -6.47
C GLU A 6 -4.85 -8.85 -6.62
N GLY A 7 -5.00 -10.14 -6.25
CA GLY A 7 -3.89 -11.11 -6.25
C GLY A 7 -2.83 -10.89 -5.17
N SER A 8 -3.01 -9.92 -4.28
CA SER A 8 -2.04 -9.60 -3.24
C SER A 8 -2.62 -9.56 -1.84
N ARG A 9 -1.75 -9.76 -0.85
CA ARG A 9 -2.00 -9.52 0.57
C ARG A 9 -1.08 -8.41 1.03
N VAL A 10 -1.67 -7.36 1.61
CA VAL A 10 -0.92 -6.24 2.19
C VAL A 10 -1.03 -6.29 3.71
N GLU A 11 0.12 -6.31 4.37
CA GLU A 11 0.24 -6.28 5.82
C GLU A 11 0.89 -4.98 6.28
N VAL A 12 0.47 -4.46 7.44
CA VAL A 12 0.99 -3.22 8.01
C VAL A 12 1.32 -3.43 9.47
N SER A 13 2.52 -3.02 9.88
CA SER A 13 2.97 -3.13 11.27
C SER A 13 3.74 -1.87 11.72
N PRO A 14 3.39 -1.25 12.86
CA PRO A 14 2.25 -1.61 13.73
C PRO A 14 0.91 -1.21 13.08
N MET A 15 -0.19 -1.84 13.49
CA MET A 15 -1.53 -1.57 12.93
C MET A 15 -2.20 -0.30 13.51
N THR A 16 -1.53 0.37 14.47
CA THR A 16 -1.97 1.63 15.08
C THR A 16 -0.75 2.48 15.40
N LEU A 17 -0.80 3.76 15.04
CA LEU A 17 0.21 4.75 15.37
C LEU A 17 -0.34 5.68 16.45
N ILE A 18 0.42 5.85 17.54
CA ILE A 18 0.04 6.71 18.66
C ILE A 18 0.91 7.96 18.63
N PHE A 19 0.29 9.12 18.47
CA PHE A 19 0.95 10.42 18.56
C PHE A 19 0.55 11.08 19.89
N ARG A 20 1.53 11.36 20.75
CA ARG A 20 1.33 11.95 22.08
C ARG A 20 1.54 13.46 22.10
N LYS A 21 2.31 13.99 21.13
CA LYS A 21 2.60 15.42 21.03
C LYS A 21 2.67 15.90 19.58
N LYS A 22 2.49 17.22 19.41
CA LYS A 22 2.66 17.88 18.11
C LYS A 22 4.07 17.61 17.57
N TYR A 23 4.17 17.35 16.26
CA TYR A 23 5.41 17.06 15.53
C TYR A 23 6.10 15.73 15.85
N GLU A 24 5.49 14.85 16.64
CA GLU A 24 5.99 13.48 16.80
C GLU A 24 5.98 12.73 15.46
N LYS A 25 7.06 11.99 15.18
CA LYS A 25 7.16 11.12 14.02
C LYS A 25 6.96 9.68 14.46
N GLN A 26 6.18 8.94 13.68
CA GLN A 26 5.97 7.52 13.87
C GLN A 26 6.34 6.80 12.58
N SER A 27 6.83 5.56 12.72
CA SER A 27 7.24 4.71 11.60
C SER A 27 6.35 3.47 11.53
N TYR A 28 6.14 2.99 10.32
CA TYR A 28 5.43 1.75 10.04
C TYR A 28 6.04 1.06 8.83
N ASN A 29 5.89 -0.25 8.77
CA ASN A 29 6.25 -1.06 7.62
C ASN A 29 4.97 -1.50 6.89
N VAL A 30 5.05 -1.51 5.56
CA VAL A 30 4.07 -2.13 4.68
C VAL A 30 4.74 -3.30 4.00
N THR A 31 4.19 -4.50 4.16
CA THR A 31 4.67 -5.72 3.54
C THR A 31 3.67 -6.13 2.48
N ILE A 32 4.13 -6.26 1.24
CA ILE A 32 3.31 -6.73 0.11
C ILE A 32 3.71 -8.19 -0.13
N ILE A 33 2.77 -9.10 0.08
CA ILE A 33 2.91 -10.53 -0.18
C ILE A 33 2.06 -10.81 -1.43
N THR A 34 2.71 -11.10 -2.55
CA THR A 34 2.04 -11.41 -3.81
C THR A 34 1.92 -12.92 -3.98
N TYR A 35 0.76 -13.39 -4.44
CA TYR A 35 0.55 -14.76 -4.86
C TYR A 35 0.25 -14.71 -6.35
N GLU A 36 1.25 -15.08 -7.15
CA GLU A 36 1.21 -15.18 -8.63
C GLU A 36 0.61 -13.96 -9.33
N GLY A 37 1.49 -13.08 -9.83
CA GLY A 37 1.09 -11.97 -10.68
C GLY A 37 0.25 -12.47 -11.84
N ASN A 38 -0.99 -12.00 -11.91
CA ASN A 38 -1.90 -12.24 -13.00
C ASN A 38 -1.23 -11.65 -14.25
N ASN A 39 -0.44 -12.45 -14.94
CA ASN A 39 0.23 -12.09 -16.20
C ASN A 39 -0.77 -12.10 -17.38
N GLU A 40 -2.06 -12.22 -17.09
CA GLU A 40 -3.14 -12.34 -18.06
C GLU A 40 -4.01 -11.08 -18.01
N GLY A 41 -3.62 -10.08 -18.80
CA GLY A 41 -4.53 -9.03 -19.29
C GLY A 41 -4.53 -7.71 -18.52
N ASP A 42 -4.05 -6.66 -19.19
CA ASP A 42 -4.35 -5.22 -19.21
C ASP A 42 -4.78 -4.42 -17.94
N GLU A 43 -5.29 -5.03 -16.87
CA GLU A 43 -5.70 -4.34 -15.66
C GLU A 43 -4.58 -4.28 -14.62
N VAL A 44 -4.17 -3.05 -14.27
CA VAL A 44 -3.19 -2.79 -13.21
C VAL A 44 -3.90 -2.88 -11.85
N PRO A 45 -3.63 -3.90 -11.01
CA PRO A 45 -4.30 -4.04 -9.74
C PRO A 45 -3.86 -2.94 -8.76
N PHE A 46 -4.86 -2.37 -8.07
CA PHE A 46 -4.63 -1.27 -7.13
C PHE A 46 -5.41 -1.45 -5.83
N GLY A 47 -4.85 -0.85 -4.79
CA GLY A 47 -5.37 -0.86 -3.42
C GLY A 47 -4.99 0.42 -2.69
N GLU A 48 -5.14 0.41 -1.37
CA GLU A 48 -4.87 1.57 -0.52
C GLU A 48 -4.64 1.19 0.95
N LEU A 49 -3.77 1.94 1.61
CA LEU A 49 -3.68 2.06 3.05
C LEU A 49 -4.29 3.41 3.46
N ILE A 50 -5.27 3.39 4.35
CA ILE A 50 -5.84 4.59 4.96
C ILE A 50 -5.63 4.55 6.47
N TRP A 51 -4.85 5.49 7.00
CA TRP A 51 -4.82 5.81 8.43
C TRP A 51 -6.04 6.67 8.77
N VAL A 52 -6.93 6.14 9.60
CA VAL A 52 -8.12 6.83 10.07
C VAL A 52 -7.91 7.20 11.53
N GLU A 53 -8.00 8.49 11.83
CA GLU A 53 -7.97 8.95 13.21
C GLU A 53 -9.23 8.48 13.96
N ARG A 54 -9.07 7.88 15.14
CA ARG A 54 -10.21 7.30 15.88
C ARG A 54 -11.16 8.36 16.47
N THR A 55 -10.63 9.50 16.90
CA THR A 55 -11.36 10.52 17.67
C THR A 55 -11.42 11.87 16.96
N GLY A 56 -11.14 11.90 15.66
CA GLY A 56 -11.07 13.12 14.87
C GLY A 56 -11.40 12.86 13.41
N ASN A 57 -11.11 13.82 12.54
CA ASN A 57 -11.60 13.84 11.17
C ASN A 57 -10.49 13.59 10.12
N HIS A 58 -9.26 13.31 10.56
CA HIS A 58 -8.15 13.12 9.64
C HIS A 58 -8.18 11.71 9.02
N ARG A 59 -7.94 11.66 7.70
CA ARG A 59 -7.78 10.44 6.92
C ARG A 59 -6.55 10.60 6.03
N VAL A 60 -5.50 9.83 6.28
CA VAL A 60 -4.26 9.86 5.48
C VAL A 60 -4.24 8.64 4.58
N ARG A 61 -4.38 8.86 3.27
CA ARG A 61 -4.49 7.81 2.25
C ARG A 61 -3.20 7.68 1.46
N SER A 62 -2.73 6.45 1.31
CA SER A 62 -1.62 6.07 0.44
C SER A 62 -2.12 5.00 -0.56
N PRO A 63 -2.10 5.27 -1.88
CA PRO A 63 -2.43 4.25 -2.88
C PRO A 63 -1.32 3.19 -2.96
N ILE A 64 -1.69 1.96 -3.31
CA ILE A 64 -0.77 0.83 -3.53
C ILE A 64 -1.07 0.28 -4.92
N VAL A 65 -0.04 0.15 -5.77
CA VAL A 65 -0.16 -0.35 -7.14
C VAL A 65 0.87 -1.46 -7.33
N ILE A 66 0.46 -2.56 -7.96
CA ILE A 66 1.39 -3.61 -8.42
C ILE A 66 1.46 -3.47 -9.94
N SER A 67 2.64 -3.11 -10.44
CA SER A 67 2.91 -3.01 -11.87
C SER A 67 3.72 -4.22 -12.34
N PRO A 68 3.49 -4.70 -13.58
CA PRO A 68 4.40 -5.64 -14.20
C PRO A 68 5.80 -5.03 -14.31
N ASP A 69 6.81 -5.87 -14.20
CA ASP A 69 8.18 -5.47 -14.51
C ASP A 69 8.32 -5.42 -16.04
N ILE A 70 8.48 -4.22 -16.60
CA ILE A 70 8.60 -4.03 -18.05
C ILE A 70 10.10 -4.11 -18.37
N PRO A 71 10.58 -5.16 -19.06
CA PRO A 71 11.98 -5.20 -19.49
C PRO A 71 12.24 -4.03 -20.43
N ILE A 72 13.27 -3.23 -20.10
CA ILE A 72 13.73 -2.15 -20.98
C ILE A 72 14.32 -2.81 -22.22
N VAL A 73 13.56 -2.82 -23.33
CA VAL A 73 14.11 -3.16 -24.63
C VAL A 73 14.90 -1.93 -25.10
N SER A 74 16.23 -1.99 -25.02
CA SER A 74 17.07 -1.01 -25.70
C SER A 74 16.85 -1.20 -27.20
N THR A 75 16.16 -0.25 -27.83
CA THR A 75 16.19 -0.11 -29.28
C THR A 75 17.51 0.57 -29.63
N ASP A 76 18.47 -0.22 -30.12
CA ASP A 76 19.65 0.28 -30.83
C ASP A 76 19.26 1.02 -32.12
#